data_AF-A0A553PH78-F1
#
_entry.id   AF-A0A553PH78-F1
#
_cell.length_a   1.000
_cell.length_b   1.000
_cell.length_c   1.000
_cell.angle_alpha   90.00
_cell.angle_beta   90.00
_cell.angle_gamma   90.00
#
_symmetry.space_group_name_H-M   'P 1'
#
loop_
_entity.id
_entity.type
_entity.pdbx_description
1 polymer ?
#
loop_
_entity_poly.entity_id
_entity_poly.type
_entity_poly.pdbx_seq_one_letter_code
_entity_poly.pdbx_strand_id
1 'polypeptide(L)'
;MQITFDRRCFIVLGLLSLLKAVSVNSCFITNCPSGGKKRSELLTVASRKCPPCGPLGMGQCFGPSMCCGQYIGCHLNTPDTQVCKTENSNPIPCDNDVPRCQSVRRGFCATNGFCCNDQGECTPEEKCLVENLSDFPSPFILRRHLSSSASLASRPTVEKAMITIPQPNAKAYQEALNLMQIIPKSNSALNKYLSRHGDVK
;
A
#
# COMPACT_ATOMS: atom_id res chain seq x y z
N MET A 1 20.78 23.78 63.70
CA MET A 1 21.37 22.62 63.01
C MET A 1 22.16 23.16 61.81
N GLN A 2 23.45 23.46 62.01
CA GLN A 2 24.33 24.00 60.96
C GLN A 2 25.09 22.81 60.36
N ILE A 3 24.81 22.47 59.10
CA ILE A 3 25.51 21.40 58.39
C ILE A 3 26.87 21.96 57.96
N THR A 4 27.93 21.64 58.69
CA THR A 4 29.31 21.96 58.28
C THR A 4 29.67 21.06 57.10
N PHE A 5 29.52 21.60 55.89
CA PHE A 5 29.91 20.92 54.65
C PHE A 5 31.45 20.97 54.53
N ASP A 6 32.10 19.86 54.91
CA ASP A 6 33.56 19.72 54.93
C ASP A 6 34.15 19.94 53.51
N ARG A 7 35.35 20.55 53.41
CA ARG A 7 36.04 20.80 52.12
C ARG A 7 36.24 19.51 51.32
N ARG A 8 36.33 18.38 52.02
CA ARG A 8 36.41 17.03 51.43
C ARG A 8 35.13 16.65 50.67
N CYS A 9 33.95 17.06 51.15
CA CYS A 9 32.68 16.84 50.43
C CYS A 9 32.62 17.63 49.13
N PHE A 10 33.10 18.88 49.09
CA PHE A 10 33.13 19.67 47.86
C PHE A 10 34.03 19.04 46.79
N ILE A 11 35.19 18.50 47.19
CA ILE A 11 36.10 17.81 46.27
C ILE A 11 35.45 16.54 45.73
N VAL A 12 34.82 15.74 46.59
CA VAL A 12 34.12 14.51 46.17
C VAL A 12 32.95 14.81 45.23
N LEU A 13 32.13 15.83 45.52
CA LEU A 13 31.03 16.24 44.65
C LEU A 13 31.51 16.82 43.32
N GLY A 14 32.64 17.55 43.32
CA GLY A 14 33.28 18.05 42.11
C GLY A 14 33.81 16.93 41.22
N LEU A 15 34.53 15.97 41.80
CA LEU A 15 35.04 14.79 41.08
C LEU A 15 33.91 13.94 40.51
N LEU A 16 32.83 13.74 41.27
CA LEU A 16 31.64 13.02 40.80
C LEU A 16 30.93 13.73 39.64
N SER A 17 30.90 15.07 39.61
CA SER A 17 30.34 15.82 38.47
C SER A 17 31.22 15.72 37.23
N LEU A 18 32.54 15.78 37.38
CA LEU A 18 33.49 15.64 36.26
C LEU A 18 33.45 14.22 35.66
N LEU A 19 33.34 13.18 36.50
CA LEU A 19 33.17 11.79 36.05
C LEU A 19 31.87 11.58 35.24
N LYS A 20 30.78 12.30 35.59
CA LYS A 20 29.52 12.25 34.83
C LYS A 20 29.60 12.97 33.49
N ALA A 21 30.41 14.03 33.38
CA ALA A 21 30.55 14.79 32.14
C ALA A 21 31.33 14.00 31.07
N VAL A 22 32.28 13.15 31.48
CA VAL A 22 33.13 12.36 30.57
C VAL A 22 32.42 11.12 30.01
N SER A 23 31.32 10.65 30.63
CA SER A 23 30.62 9.44 30.20
C SER A 23 29.50 9.65 29.18
N VAL A 24 29.22 10.90 28.77
CA VAL A 24 28.14 11.20 27.81
C VAL A 24 28.68 11.22 26.39
N ASN A 25 29.06 10.06 25.86
CA ASN A 25 29.23 9.91 24.41
C ASN A 25 27.84 9.85 23.76
N SER A 26 27.37 10.98 23.22
CA SER A 26 26.19 10.99 22.36
C SER A 26 26.50 10.24 21.07
N CYS A 27 25.95 9.04 20.91
CA CYS A 27 26.05 8.28 19.68
C CYS A 27 25.21 8.98 18.59
N PHE A 28 25.86 9.81 17.77
CA PHE A 28 25.23 10.43 16.61
C PHE A 28 25.21 9.40 15.47
N ILE A 29 24.07 8.76 15.26
CA ILE A 29 23.88 7.78 14.17
C ILE A 29 23.89 8.54 12.84
N THR A 30 25.01 8.49 12.14
CA THR A 30 25.18 9.07 10.80
C THR A 30 24.72 8.14 9.67
N ASN A 31 24.59 6.85 9.95
CA ASN A 31 24.13 5.82 9.01
C ASN A 31 22.71 5.36 9.33
N CYS A 32 21.74 6.27 9.23
CA CYS A 32 20.34 5.85 9.26
C CYS A 32 19.99 5.12 7.97
N PRO A 33 19.47 3.88 8.03
CA PRO A 33 19.03 3.16 6.85
C PRO A 33 17.92 3.94 6.12
N SER A 34 17.85 3.75 4.81
CA SER A 34 16.79 4.28 3.95
C SER A 34 15.42 3.91 4.54
N GLY A 35 14.63 4.90 4.97
CA GLY A 35 13.31 4.69 5.58
C GLY A 35 13.14 5.19 7.03
N GLY A 36 14.20 5.66 7.69
CA GLY A 36 14.05 6.39 8.95
C GLY A 36 13.29 7.71 8.77
N LYS A 37 12.56 8.19 9.80
CA LYS A 37 11.95 9.53 9.83
C LYS A 37 13.05 10.59 9.77
N LYS A 38 13.62 10.84 8.58
CA LYS A 38 14.44 12.02 8.37
C LYS A 38 13.49 13.19 8.62
N ARG A 39 13.81 14.01 9.62
CA ARG A 39 13.21 15.32 9.76
C ARG A 39 13.53 16.02 8.45
N SER A 40 12.61 16.01 7.51
CA SER A 40 12.67 16.81 6.30
C SER A 40 12.48 18.26 6.72
N GLU A 41 13.46 18.77 7.49
CA GLU A 41 13.60 20.18 7.72
C GLU A 41 13.90 20.80 6.34
N LEU A 42 12.99 21.65 5.91
CA LEU A 42 13.20 22.56 4.79
C LEU A 42 13.19 21.96 3.39
N LEU A 43 12.34 20.97 3.13
CA LEU A 43 11.74 20.87 1.82
C LEU A 43 10.23 20.72 2.04
N THR A 44 9.50 21.75 1.62
CA THR A 44 8.12 21.66 1.15
C THR A 44 8.08 20.70 -0.04
N VAL A 45 8.44 19.43 0.18
CA VAL A 45 8.42 18.40 -0.84
C VAL A 45 6.95 18.17 -1.12
N ALA A 46 6.50 18.58 -2.30
CA ALA A 46 5.23 18.15 -2.84
C ALA A 46 5.11 16.64 -2.63
N SER A 47 4.16 16.20 -1.79
CA SER A 47 3.87 14.79 -1.59
C SER A 47 3.46 14.23 -2.95
N ARG A 48 4.38 13.49 -3.58
CA ARG A 48 4.10 12.84 -4.85
C ARG A 48 3.14 11.69 -4.62
N LYS A 49 2.31 11.38 -5.61
CA LYS A 49 1.54 10.13 -5.56
C LYS A 49 2.48 8.93 -5.64
N CYS A 50 2.13 7.85 -4.96
CA CYS A 50 2.86 6.61 -5.13
C CYS A 50 2.69 6.10 -6.57
N PRO A 51 3.61 5.27 -7.08
CA PRO A 51 3.53 4.80 -8.45
C PRO A 51 2.36 3.84 -8.65
N PRO A 52 1.73 3.87 -9.83
CA PRO A 52 0.68 2.92 -10.18
C PRO A 52 1.24 1.51 -10.29
N CYS A 53 0.40 0.52 -10.00
CA CYS A 53 0.74 -0.90 -10.02
C CYS A 53 -0.48 -1.74 -10.42
N GLY A 54 -0.28 -3.04 -10.58
CA GLY A 54 -1.38 -3.97 -10.92
C GLY A 54 -1.78 -3.94 -12.39
N PRO A 55 -2.78 -4.77 -12.77
CA PRO A 55 -3.27 -4.85 -14.13
C PRO A 55 -3.68 -3.46 -14.65
N LEU A 56 -3.14 -3.07 -15.81
CA LEU A 56 -3.43 -1.79 -16.46
C LEU A 56 -3.14 -0.54 -15.59
N GLY A 57 -2.34 -0.66 -14.52
CA GLY A 57 -2.06 0.44 -13.61
C GLY A 57 -3.25 0.89 -12.76
N MET A 58 -4.23 0.00 -12.55
CA MET A 58 -5.46 0.29 -11.79
C MET A 58 -5.26 0.35 -10.27
N GLY A 59 -4.08 -0.03 -9.77
CA GLY A 59 -3.71 0.03 -8.36
C GLY A 59 -2.66 1.08 -8.07
N GLN A 60 -2.38 1.25 -6.78
CA GLN A 60 -1.32 2.08 -6.24
C GLN A 60 -0.49 1.30 -5.22
N CYS A 61 0.78 1.64 -5.12
CA CYS A 61 1.66 1.06 -4.10
C CYS A 61 1.32 1.60 -2.72
N PHE A 62 1.16 0.68 -1.75
CA PHE A 62 0.89 1.00 -0.35
C PHE A 62 1.92 0.40 0.61
N GLY A 63 2.85 -0.39 0.08
CA GLY A 63 3.98 -0.99 0.79
C GLY A 63 4.91 -1.67 -0.22
N PRO A 64 6.13 -2.06 0.17
CA PRO A 64 7.12 -2.63 -0.75
C PRO A 64 6.62 -3.88 -1.48
N SER A 65 5.75 -4.67 -0.85
CA SER A 65 5.18 -5.88 -1.43
C SER A 65 3.66 -5.82 -1.54
N MET A 66 3.07 -4.63 -1.66
CA MET A 66 1.62 -4.46 -1.67
C MET A 66 1.15 -3.42 -2.68
N CYS A 67 0.26 -3.88 -3.57
CA CYS A 67 -0.43 -3.08 -4.57
C CYS A 67 -1.94 -3.18 -4.33
N CYS A 68 -2.64 -2.07 -4.19
CA CYS A 68 -4.10 -2.09 -4.00
C CYS A 68 -4.81 -1.11 -4.92
N GLY A 69 -6.01 -1.48 -5.37
CA GLY A 69 -6.90 -0.60 -6.10
C GLY A 69 -8.36 -0.95 -5.84
N GLN A 70 -9.25 0.03 -6.00
CA GLN A 70 -10.66 -0.12 -5.63
C GLN A 70 -11.38 -1.27 -6.36
N TYR A 71 -10.93 -1.63 -7.56
CA TYR A 71 -11.55 -2.66 -8.41
C TYR A 71 -10.75 -3.97 -8.49
N ILE A 72 -9.46 -3.93 -8.18
CA ILE A 72 -8.57 -5.09 -8.27
C ILE A 72 -8.33 -5.73 -6.90
N GLY A 73 -8.78 -5.10 -5.82
CA GLY A 73 -8.46 -5.53 -4.46
C GLY A 73 -7.01 -5.21 -4.11
N CYS A 74 -6.42 -6.03 -3.24
CA CYS A 74 -5.01 -5.94 -2.88
C CYS A 74 -4.25 -7.18 -3.35
N HIS A 75 -3.16 -6.95 -4.08
CA HIS A 75 -2.19 -7.95 -4.51
C HIS A 75 -0.96 -7.88 -3.60
N LEU A 76 -0.66 -9.00 -2.94
CA LEU A 76 0.47 -9.14 -2.01
C LEU A 76 1.53 -10.05 -2.60
N ASN A 77 2.79 -9.60 -2.59
CA ASN A 77 3.93 -10.39 -3.08
C ASN A 77 3.77 -10.94 -4.51
N THR A 78 3.01 -10.24 -5.37
CA THR A 78 2.83 -10.63 -6.77
C THR A 78 3.84 -9.91 -7.68
N PRO A 79 3.99 -10.33 -8.95
CA PRO A 79 4.80 -9.59 -9.93
C PRO A 79 4.40 -8.11 -10.03
N ASP A 80 3.12 -7.79 -9.84
CA ASP A 80 2.59 -6.42 -9.84
C ASP A 80 3.18 -5.51 -8.77
N THR A 81 3.72 -6.09 -7.70
CA THR A 81 4.34 -5.36 -6.58
C THR A 81 5.81 -5.01 -6.81
N GLN A 82 6.40 -5.44 -7.93
CA GLN A 82 7.82 -5.20 -8.20
C GLN A 82 8.15 -3.70 -8.28
N VAL A 83 7.25 -2.90 -8.86
CA VAL A 83 7.38 -1.43 -8.87
C VAL A 83 7.36 -0.84 -7.45
N CYS A 84 6.56 -1.42 -6.56
CA CYS A 84 6.49 -1.00 -5.16
C CYS A 84 7.77 -1.33 -4.37
N LYS A 85 8.47 -2.41 -4.72
CA LYS A 85 9.79 -2.72 -4.14
C LYS A 85 10.83 -1.69 -4.54
N THR A 86 10.85 -1.30 -5.81
CA THR A 86 11.76 -0.25 -6.32
C THR A 86 11.45 1.10 -5.66
N GLU A 87 10.17 1.40 -5.48
CA GLU A 87 9.69 2.61 -4.82
C GLU A 87 10.17 2.74 -3.38
N ASN A 88 10.32 1.62 -2.66
CA ASN A 88 10.84 1.62 -1.28
C ASN A 88 12.28 2.15 -1.17
N SER A 89 13.04 2.18 -2.27
CA SER A 89 14.37 2.78 -2.32
C SER A 89 14.35 4.27 -2.67
N ASN A 90 13.19 4.87 -2.95
CA ASN A 90 13.06 6.28 -3.29
C ASN A 90 13.25 7.17 -2.04
N PRO A 91 14.19 8.13 -2.04
CA PRO A 91 14.41 9.01 -0.90
C PRO A 91 13.28 10.02 -0.66
N ILE A 92 12.44 10.28 -1.67
CA ILE A 92 11.30 11.20 -1.59
C ILE A 92 10.05 10.40 -1.23
N PRO A 93 9.35 10.70 -0.11
CA PRO A 93 8.14 9.98 0.26
C PRO A 93 7.00 10.23 -0.72
N CYS A 94 6.08 9.26 -0.82
CA CYS A 94 4.83 9.38 -1.56
C CYS A 94 3.61 9.23 -0.64
N ASP A 95 2.46 9.78 -1.06
CA ASP A 95 1.17 9.58 -0.40
C ASP A 95 0.06 9.40 -1.46
N ASN A 96 -0.91 8.52 -1.18
CA ASN A 96 -2.04 8.25 -2.06
C ASN A 96 -3.29 9.06 -1.68
N ASP A 97 -3.22 9.89 -0.63
CA ASP A 97 -4.33 10.73 -0.13
C ASP A 97 -5.59 9.94 0.24
N VAL A 98 -5.42 8.71 0.73
CA VAL A 98 -6.55 7.84 1.11
C VAL A 98 -6.95 8.02 2.58
N PRO A 99 -8.25 7.85 2.92
CA PRO A 99 -8.71 7.91 4.30
C PRO A 99 -8.04 6.86 5.19
N ARG A 100 -7.71 7.27 6.42
CA ARG A 100 -7.23 6.37 7.48
C ARG A 100 -8.40 5.64 8.15
N CYS A 101 -8.14 4.40 8.54
CA CYS A 101 -9.10 3.48 9.13
C CYS A 101 -8.51 2.86 10.42
N GLN A 102 -9.36 2.28 11.26
CA GLN A 102 -8.98 1.91 12.64
C GLN A 102 -8.94 0.41 12.90
N SER A 103 -9.57 -0.41 12.04
CA SER A 103 -9.61 -1.86 12.22
C SER A 103 -8.21 -2.50 12.19
N VAL A 104 -7.25 -1.86 11.52
CA VAL A 104 -5.86 -2.29 11.47
C VAL A 104 -4.95 -1.16 11.94
N ARG A 105 -3.90 -1.50 12.70
CA ARG A 105 -2.91 -0.51 13.15
C ARG A 105 -2.23 0.15 11.95
N ARG A 106 -2.23 1.49 11.92
CA ARG A 106 -1.75 2.31 10.78
C ARG A 106 -2.50 2.03 9.48
N GLY A 107 -3.76 1.60 9.58
CA GLY A 107 -4.58 1.24 8.44
C GLY A 107 -4.99 2.42 7.56
N PHE A 108 -5.27 2.10 6.31
CA PHE A 108 -5.85 2.98 5.29
C PHE A 108 -6.83 2.22 4.41
N CYS A 109 -7.83 2.94 3.87
CA CYS A 109 -8.82 2.38 2.96
C CYS A 109 -8.23 2.23 1.55
N ALA A 110 -7.47 1.15 1.33
CA ALA A 110 -6.77 0.88 0.07
C ALA A 110 -7.68 0.27 -1.01
N THR A 111 -8.76 -0.39 -0.57
CA THR A 111 -9.72 -1.10 -1.42
C THR A 111 -11.12 -0.99 -0.80
N ASN A 112 -12.14 -1.19 -1.63
CA ASN A 112 -13.53 -0.98 -1.24
C ASN A 112 -13.93 -1.90 -0.09
N GLY A 113 -14.30 -1.32 1.05
CA GLY A 113 -14.78 -2.03 2.23
C GLY A 113 -13.71 -2.70 3.10
N PHE A 114 -12.41 -2.50 2.85
CA PHE A 114 -11.35 -3.05 3.69
C PHE A 114 -10.34 -2.00 4.15
N CYS A 115 -9.96 -2.11 5.42
CA CYS A 115 -8.89 -1.39 6.07
C CYS A 115 -7.60 -2.21 6.01
N CYS A 116 -6.54 -1.71 5.36
CA CYS A 116 -5.28 -2.44 5.17
C CYS A 116 -4.09 -1.66 5.72
N ASN A 117 -3.04 -2.34 6.18
CA ASN A 117 -1.74 -1.73 6.52
C ASN A 117 -0.63 -2.12 5.52
N ASP A 118 0.51 -1.44 5.61
CA ASP A 118 1.71 -1.63 4.77
C ASP A 118 2.33 -3.04 4.83
N GLN A 119 1.91 -3.85 5.81
CA GLN A 119 2.34 -5.24 5.99
C GLN A 119 1.39 -6.25 5.30
N GLY A 120 0.29 -5.77 4.71
CA GLY A 120 -0.71 -6.61 4.04
C GLY A 120 -1.79 -7.19 4.96
N GLU A 121 -1.89 -6.73 6.20
CA GLU A 121 -3.00 -7.08 7.08
C GLU A 121 -4.23 -6.25 6.69
N CYS A 122 -5.31 -6.92 6.27
CA CYS A 122 -6.55 -6.29 5.85
C CYS A 122 -7.74 -6.82 6.66
N THR A 123 -8.57 -5.91 7.16
CA THR A 123 -9.80 -6.23 7.90
C THR A 123 -10.99 -5.49 7.28
N PRO A 124 -12.16 -6.11 7.13
CA PRO A 124 -13.37 -5.43 6.66
C PRO A 124 -13.69 -4.20 7.54
N GLU A 125 -14.00 -3.07 6.93
CA GLU A 125 -14.42 -1.84 7.65
C GLU A 125 -15.42 -1.06 6.80
N GLU A 126 -16.61 -0.82 7.37
CA GLU A 126 -17.72 -0.11 6.70
C GLU A 126 -17.33 1.31 6.26
N LYS A 127 -16.48 1.99 7.06
CA LYS A 127 -15.94 3.31 6.74
C LYS A 127 -15.15 3.34 5.42
N CYS A 128 -14.63 2.20 4.98
CA CYS A 128 -13.90 2.08 3.72
C CYS A 128 -14.81 1.75 2.53
N LEU A 129 -16.13 1.64 2.72
CA LEU A 129 -17.07 1.46 1.63
C LEU A 129 -17.21 2.75 0.84
N VAL A 130 -17.06 2.64 -0.48
CA VAL A 130 -17.35 3.74 -1.40
C VAL A 130 -18.83 3.67 -1.74
N GLU A 131 -19.68 4.38 -0.99
CA GLU A 131 -21.15 4.35 -1.17
C GLU A 131 -21.64 5.14 -2.41
N ASN A 132 -20.76 5.90 -3.07
CA ASN A 132 -21.13 6.71 -4.22
C ASN A 132 -20.74 6.06 -5.55
N LEU A 133 -21.70 5.31 -6.10
CA LEU A 133 -21.73 4.83 -7.50
C LEU A 133 -21.96 5.95 -8.54
N SER A 134 -21.99 7.23 -8.12
CA SER A 134 -22.40 8.35 -8.96
C SER A 134 -21.36 8.83 -9.98
N ASP A 135 -20.14 8.28 -9.97
CA ASP A 135 -19.09 8.64 -10.95
C ASP A 135 -18.82 7.55 -12.03
N PHE A 136 -19.66 6.52 -12.15
CA PHE A 136 -19.39 5.44 -13.13
C PHE A 136 -20.57 5.09 -14.06
N PRO A 137 -20.36 5.07 -15.39
CA PRO A 137 -21.25 4.40 -16.33
C PRO A 137 -21.13 2.89 -16.13
N SER A 138 -22.18 2.29 -15.58
CA SER A 138 -22.26 0.85 -15.27
C SER A 138 -22.47 -0.03 -16.51
N PRO A 139 -22.11 -1.33 -16.42
CA PRO A 139 -23.12 -2.34 -16.74
C PRO A 139 -23.27 -3.49 -15.73
N PHE A 140 -22.62 -3.48 -14.56
CA PHE A 140 -22.75 -4.58 -13.59
C PHE A 140 -23.03 -4.10 -12.16
N ILE A 141 -24.29 -3.73 -11.90
CA ILE A 141 -24.84 -3.64 -10.54
C ILE A 141 -25.62 -4.92 -10.27
N LEU A 142 -25.14 -5.76 -9.34
CA LEU A 142 -26.04 -6.62 -8.57
C LEU A 142 -26.44 -5.86 -7.31
N ARG A 143 -27.63 -5.26 -7.34
CA ARG A 143 -28.30 -4.69 -6.16
C ARG A 143 -28.48 -5.80 -5.12
N ARG A 144 -28.05 -5.57 -3.88
CA ARG A 144 -28.66 -6.21 -2.71
C ARG A 144 -29.46 -5.15 -1.96
N HIS A 145 -30.74 -5.02 -2.33
CA HIS A 145 -31.76 -4.68 -1.36
C HIS A 145 -32.10 -5.97 -0.61
N LEU A 146 -31.91 -5.99 0.70
CA LEU A 146 -32.93 -6.52 1.60
C LEU A 146 -32.75 -5.90 2.99
N SER A 147 -33.69 -5.02 3.30
CA SER A 147 -34.03 -4.55 4.63
C SER A 147 -34.60 -5.69 5.49
N SER A 148 -34.53 -5.48 6.81
CA SER A 148 -35.34 -6.08 7.89
C SER A 148 -34.73 -7.22 8.72
N SER A 149 -34.34 -6.84 9.94
CA SER A 149 -34.61 -7.48 11.24
C SER A 149 -34.48 -9.01 11.36
N ALA A 150 -33.39 -9.48 11.98
CA ALA A 150 -33.41 -10.64 12.87
C ALA A 150 -32.22 -10.63 13.83
N SER A 151 -32.59 -10.65 15.11
CA SER A 151 -31.88 -11.01 16.33
C SER A 151 -30.70 -12.00 16.24
N LEU A 152 -29.68 -11.69 17.03
CA LEU A 152 -28.89 -12.55 17.93
C LEU A 152 -28.18 -13.80 17.38
N ALA A 153 -26.90 -13.90 17.79
CA ALA A 153 -26.10 -15.10 17.92
C ALA A 153 -25.58 -15.74 16.62
N SER A 154 -24.39 -15.32 16.20
CA SER A 154 -23.22 -16.20 16.13
C SER A 154 -22.00 -15.40 15.68
N ARG A 155 -20.92 -15.43 16.48
CA ARG A 155 -19.58 -15.13 16.00
C ARG A 155 -19.27 -16.18 14.93
N PRO A 156 -19.01 -15.84 13.66
CA PRO A 156 -18.20 -16.71 12.85
C PRO A 156 -16.79 -16.58 13.40
N THR A 157 -16.28 -17.66 14.02
CA THR A 157 -14.84 -17.88 14.08
C THR A 157 -14.35 -17.88 12.65
N VAL A 158 -13.81 -16.74 12.20
CA VAL A 158 -13.17 -16.62 10.89
C VAL A 158 -11.87 -17.39 11.00
N GLU A 159 -11.98 -18.69 10.72
CA GLU A 159 -10.85 -19.50 10.30
C GLU A 159 -10.23 -18.81 9.10
N LYS A 160 -9.06 -18.20 9.35
CA LYS A 160 -7.98 -17.89 8.41
C LYS A 160 -8.35 -18.10 6.94
N ALA A 161 -9.16 -17.19 6.40
CA ALA A 161 -9.42 -17.14 4.96
C ALA A 161 -8.16 -16.57 4.30
N MET A 162 -7.17 -17.43 4.07
CA MET A 162 -6.18 -17.20 3.04
C MET A 162 -6.97 -17.04 1.74
N ILE A 163 -7.07 -15.80 1.24
CA ILE A 163 -7.54 -15.53 -0.11
C ILE A 163 -6.43 -16.00 -1.04
N THR A 164 -6.34 -17.32 -1.20
CA THR A 164 -5.62 -17.92 -2.31
C THR A 164 -6.47 -17.63 -3.52
N ILE A 165 -6.07 -16.62 -4.30
CA ILE A 165 -6.57 -16.46 -5.66
C ILE A 165 -6.23 -17.79 -6.38
N PRO A 166 -7.21 -18.54 -6.89
CA PRO A 166 -6.93 -19.77 -7.60
C PRO A 166 -6.02 -19.41 -8.78
N GLN A 167 -4.81 -19.96 -8.80
CA GLN A 167 -3.94 -19.93 -9.97
C GLN A 167 -4.77 -20.49 -11.13
N PRO A 168 -4.98 -19.75 -12.23
CA PRO A 168 -5.66 -20.31 -13.39
C PRO A 168 -4.86 -21.53 -13.83
N ASN A 169 -5.52 -22.69 -13.86
CA ASN A 169 -4.89 -23.90 -14.36
C ASN A 169 -4.39 -23.65 -15.78
N ALA A 170 -3.29 -24.31 -16.19
CA ALA A 170 -2.74 -24.17 -17.54
C ALA A 170 -3.79 -24.44 -18.64
N LYS A 171 -4.86 -25.17 -18.30
CA LYS A 171 -6.02 -25.46 -19.14
C LYS A 171 -6.89 -24.23 -19.45
N ALA A 172 -7.16 -23.39 -18.46
CA ALA A 172 -7.94 -22.15 -18.61
C ALA A 172 -7.18 -21.10 -19.43
N TYR A 173 -5.85 -21.06 -19.30
CA TYR A 173 -5.01 -20.22 -20.16
C TYR A 173 -5.05 -20.69 -21.62
N GLN A 174 -5.02 -22.01 -21.84
CA GLN A 174 -5.11 -22.57 -23.19
C GLN A 174 -6.50 -22.40 -23.81
N GLU A 175 -7.58 -22.49 -23.03
CA GLU A 175 -8.94 -22.22 -23.49
C GLU A 175 -9.15 -20.75 -23.87
N ALA A 176 -8.59 -19.81 -23.10
CA ALA A 176 -8.61 -18.38 -23.45
C ALA A 176 -7.81 -18.08 -24.73
N LEU A 177 -6.66 -18.74 -24.93
CA LEU A 177 -5.86 -18.65 -26.15
C LEU A 177 -6.57 -19.24 -27.37
N ASN A 178 -7.29 -20.36 -27.19
CA ASN A 178 -8.07 -20.98 -28.26
C ASN A 178 -9.30 -20.15 -28.64
N LEU A 179 -9.92 -19.44 -27.69
CA LEU A 179 -11.00 -18.48 -27.99
C LEU A 179 -10.49 -17.23 -28.72
N MET A 180 -9.25 -16.82 -28.47
CA MET A 180 -8.58 -15.73 -29.20
C MET A 180 -8.15 -16.14 -30.63
N GLN A 181 -8.19 -17.42 -30.98
CA GLN A 181 -7.89 -17.92 -32.34
C GLN A 181 -9.10 -17.97 -33.28
N ILE A 182 -10.29 -17.56 -32.84
CA ILE A 182 -11.51 -17.49 -33.68
C ILE A 182 -11.64 -16.14 -34.41
N ILE A 183 -10.62 -15.26 -34.36
CA ILE A 183 -10.60 -14.09 -35.25
C ILE A 183 -10.18 -14.58 -36.65
N PRO A 184 -11.04 -14.49 -37.68
CA PRO A 184 -10.67 -14.90 -39.02
C PRO A 184 -9.47 -14.08 -39.50
N LYS A 185 -8.33 -14.73 -39.70
CA LYS A 185 -7.18 -14.23 -40.46
C LYS A 185 -7.58 -14.06 -41.92
N SER A 186 -8.35 -13.01 -42.24
CA SER A 186 -8.58 -12.53 -43.61
C SER A 186 -9.53 -11.33 -43.57
N ASN A 187 -9.03 -10.17 -43.14
CA ASN A 187 -9.69 -8.91 -43.48
C ASN A 187 -9.02 -8.35 -44.74
N SER A 188 -9.44 -8.83 -45.91
CA SER A 188 -8.94 -8.38 -47.21
C SER A 188 -9.11 -6.86 -47.41
N ALA A 189 -10.05 -6.25 -46.67
CA ALA A 189 -10.27 -4.81 -46.62
C ALA A 189 -9.11 -4.03 -45.95
N LEU A 190 -8.48 -4.58 -44.91
CA LEU A 190 -7.40 -3.90 -44.18
C LEU A 190 -6.10 -3.89 -44.99
N ASN A 191 -5.79 -5.00 -45.68
CA ASN A 191 -4.64 -5.04 -46.59
C ASN A 191 -4.83 -4.08 -47.78
N LYS A 192 -6.06 -3.93 -48.30
CA LYS A 192 -6.37 -2.98 -49.39
C LYS A 192 -6.33 -1.50 -48.96
N TYR A 193 -6.39 -1.23 -47.66
CA TYR A 193 -6.22 0.12 -47.09
C TYR A 193 -4.73 0.43 -46.87
N LEU A 194 -3.97 -0.51 -46.29
CA LEU A 194 -2.54 -0.36 -46.06
C LEU A 194 -1.73 -0.26 -47.36
N SER A 195 -2.11 -0.99 -48.41
CA SER A 195 -1.47 -0.85 -49.74
C SER A 195 -1.77 0.49 -50.45
N ARG A 196 -2.78 1.25 -50.01
CA ARG A 196 -3.12 2.55 -50.63
C ARG A 196 -2.55 3.76 -49.92
N HIS A 197 -2.12 3.62 -48.66
CA HIS A 197 -1.70 4.76 -47.82
C HIS A 197 -0.34 4.54 -47.14
N GLY A 198 0.38 3.45 -47.45
CA GLY A 198 1.66 3.09 -46.84
C GLY A 198 2.91 3.68 -47.49
N ASP A 199 2.83 4.85 -48.12
CA ASP A 199 4.01 5.57 -48.63
C ASP A 199 3.90 7.06 -48.29
N VAL A 200 4.25 7.40 -47.05
CA VAL A 200 4.70 8.74 -46.69
C VAL A 200 5.96 8.58 -45.84
N LYS A 201 7.05 9.08 -46.42
CA LYS A 201 8.43 9.20 -45.92
C LYS A 201 8.56 9.58 -44.45
#